data_AF-A0A543PNV6-F1
#
_entry.id   AF-A0A543PNV6-F1
#
_cell.length_a   1.000
_cell.length_b   1.000
_cell.length_c   1.000
_cell.angle_alpha   90.00
_cell.angle_beta   90.00
_cell.angle_gamma   90.00
#
_symmetry.space_group_name_H-M   'P 1'
#
loop_
_entity.id
_entity.type
_entity.pdbx_description
1 polymer ?
#
loop_
_entity_poly.entity_id
_entity_poly.type
_entity_poly.pdbx_seq_one_letter_code
_entity_poly.pdbx_strand_id
1 'polypeptide(L)'
;MTSNDLVVVLPGITGSTLGVRGADGSPASENLIWAPSAGAVWKLLTGGNSILKKALPEGIGDAAPDDGVEPVALMPDVHVLPGIWTPIRGYDVLIDALEGLGYKRDNGPKPPNLVAFPYDWRLSNRYNGERLKTVVEPALERLRAQGGASADAQVVFVVHSMGGLVARWYIEKCGGAEVTRKLITLGTPWRGATGALEQLVNGVKKGIGPIHIDLTDFSRSMPSLYQLLPEFACISSPGGYAKTTEVSVPNLSTAMVADAMAFQMDLQAAESARAASRDMTHMIVGIRQPTATTVELSGGQATAYQNFGNDNDYGDSTVPLTGAVGLGQALDTNIIVRVPEQHTNLQCNQFVLDQVQEILTAQPVRRRELKSVSVRASVPDLVTQGSGLKVAFDLEADDPDAEPPAVPVTVTVRSAKGKVLATAKPTLRGGHGVTTFADLPPGTHTVTVDGSAPSSLVRPITSTAVVWPKPVT
;
A
#
# COMPACT_ATOMS: atom_id res chain seq x y z
N MET A 1 22.44 -1.33 -5.37
CA MET A 1 22.14 -1.34 -6.82
C MET A 1 20.67 -1.01 -6.96
N THR A 2 20.31 -0.08 -7.83
CA THR A 2 18.92 0.24 -8.14
C THR A 2 18.28 -0.89 -8.94
N SER A 3 16.97 -1.12 -8.75
CA SER A 3 16.23 -2.12 -9.52
C SER A 3 16.20 -1.72 -11.00
N ASN A 4 16.23 -2.71 -11.91
CA ASN A 4 16.04 -2.48 -13.35
C ASN A 4 14.56 -2.56 -13.77
N ASP A 5 13.65 -2.48 -12.80
CA ASP A 5 12.22 -2.41 -13.02
C ASP A 5 11.83 -1.11 -13.74
N LEU A 6 10.66 -1.15 -14.38
CA LEU A 6 10.02 0.02 -14.96
C LEU A 6 9.29 0.80 -13.87
N VAL A 7 9.79 1.99 -13.51
CA VAL A 7 9.10 2.89 -12.59
C VAL A 7 8.10 3.74 -13.36
N VAL A 8 6.84 3.75 -12.92
CA VAL A 8 5.75 4.51 -13.55
C VAL A 8 5.16 5.49 -12.55
N VAL A 9 5.17 6.78 -12.88
CA VAL A 9 4.68 7.86 -12.03
C VAL A 9 3.31 8.33 -12.50
N LEU A 10 2.32 8.29 -11.59
CA LEU A 10 0.97 8.80 -11.85
C LEU A 10 0.63 9.98 -10.93
N PRO A 11 0.16 11.11 -11.48
CA PRO A 11 -0.22 12.26 -10.70
C PRO A 11 -1.62 12.11 -10.08
N GLY A 12 -1.95 12.98 -9.14
CA GLY A 12 -3.31 13.20 -8.67
C GLY A 12 -4.21 13.90 -9.68
N ILE A 13 -5.47 14.12 -9.29
CA ILE A 13 -6.41 14.92 -10.07
C ILE A 13 -5.82 16.29 -10.36
N THR A 14 -5.99 16.78 -11.59
CA THR A 14 -5.41 18.02 -12.14
C THR A 14 -3.88 18.10 -12.22
N GLY A 15 -3.17 17.04 -11.83
CA GLY A 15 -1.71 16.95 -11.89
C GLY A 15 -1.15 16.57 -13.26
N SER A 16 -1.99 16.46 -14.29
CA SER A 16 -1.57 16.37 -15.70
C SER A 16 -1.98 17.64 -16.43
N THR A 17 -1.09 18.16 -17.28
CA THR A 17 -1.45 19.21 -18.24
C THR A 17 -2.32 18.64 -19.34
N LEU A 18 -3.35 19.36 -19.75
CA LEU A 18 -4.25 18.98 -20.86
C LEU A 18 -4.15 20.00 -21.99
N GLY A 19 -4.13 19.51 -23.21
CA GLY A 19 -4.18 20.32 -24.43
C GLY A 19 -5.21 19.79 -25.41
N VAL A 20 -5.45 20.52 -26.50
CA VAL A 20 -6.37 20.10 -27.57
C VAL A 20 -5.61 20.08 -28.88
N ARG A 21 -5.76 19.04 -29.70
CA ARG A 21 -5.15 19.05 -31.04
C ARG A 21 -5.74 20.21 -31.86
N GLY A 22 -4.88 21.03 -32.46
CA GLY A 22 -5.33 22.16 -33.27
C GLY A 22 -6.08 21.70 -34.51
N ALA A 23 -7.01 22.52 -34.99
CA ALA A 23 -7.74 22.25 -36.24
C ALA A 23 -6.81 22.20 -37.47
N ASP A 24 -5.62 22.79 -37.36
CA ASP A 24 -4.54 22.77 -38.33
C ASP A 24 -3.61 21.54 -38.21
N GLY A 25 -3.91 20.63 -37.27
CA GLY A 25 -3.10 19.44 -36.98
C GLY A 25 -1.96 19.66 -35.98
N SER A 26 -1.81 20.87 -35.42
CA SER A 26 -0.81 21.14 -34.37
C SER A 26 -1.04 20.25 -33.14
N PRO A 27 0.03 19.75 -32.50
CA PRO A 27 -0.09 18.84 -31.37
C PRO A 27 -0.73 19.52 -30.15
N ALA A 28 -1.36 18.73 -29.29
CA ALA A 28 -1.99 19.23 -28.06
C ALA A 28 -1.02 19.99 -27.14
N SER A 29 0.28 19.68 -27.20
CA SER A 29 1.33 20.38 -26.45
C SER A 29 1.48 21.86 -26.80
N GLU A 30 1.04 22.29 -27.99
CA GLU A 30 1.07 23.69 -28.43
C GLU A 30 -0.20 24.45 -28.06
N ASN A 31 -1.28 23.74 -27.71
CA ASN A 31 -2.61 24.28 -27.46
C ASN A 31 -3.13 23.85 -26.08
N LEU A 32 -2.38 24.20 -25.04
CA LEU A 32 -2.70 23.82 -23.66
C LEU A 32 -3.97 24.54 -23.18
N ILE A 33 -4.92 23.77 -22.67
CA ILE A 33 -6.17 24.24 -22.04
C ILE A 33 -6.14 24.11 -20.52
N TRP A 34 -5.21 23.31 -19.99
CA TRP A 34 -4.90 23.20 -18.58
C TRP A 34 -3.38 23.05 -18.41
N ALA A 35 -2.71 24.15 -18.08
CA ALA A 35 -1.29 24.19 -17.72
C ALA A 35 -1.01 25.39 -16.79
N PRO A 36 -1.55 25.36 -15.57
CA PRO A 36 -1.35 26.44 -14.62
C PRO A 36 0.14 26.57 -14.25
N SER A 37 0.85 27.53 -14.84
CA SER A 37 2.02 28.15 -14.18
C SER A 37 1.54 29.30 -13.29
N ALA A 38 2.32 29.63 -12.26
CA ALA A 38 2.02 30.77 -11.38
C ALA A 38 1.82 32.04 -12.24
N GLY A 39 0.58 32.54 -12.28
CA GLY A 39 0.18 33.74 -13.06
C GLY A 39 -0.62 33.49 -14.35
N ALA A 40 -0.69 32.27 -14.88
CA ALA A 40 -1.37 31.97 -16.16
C ALA A 40 -2.76 31.31 -16.03
N VAL A 41 -3.11 30.80 -14.84
CA VAL A 41 -4.37 30.07 -14.54
C VAL A 41 -5.61 30.86 -14.94
N TRP A 42 -5.59 32.18 -14.73
CA TRP A 42 -6.73 33.04 -15.01
C TRP A 42 -7.09 33.08 -16.50
N LYS A 43 -6.10 33.14 -17.39
CA LYS A 43 -6.32 33.14 -18.85
C LYS A 43 -6.86 31.80 -19.35
N LEU A 44 -6.45 30.69 -18.73
CA LEU A 44 -6.90 29.33 -19.05
C LEU A 44 -8.35 29.06 -18.58
N LEU A 45 -8.82 29.75 -17.55
CA LEU A 45 -10.21 29.62 -17.07
C LEU A 45 -11.18 30.57 -17.77
N THR A 46 -10.73 31.74 -18.22
CA THR A 46 -11.60 32.80 -18.78
C THR A 46 -11.44 33.06 -20.28
N GLY A 47 -10.45 32.43 -20.94
CA GLY A 47 -10.17 32.61 -22.36
C GLY A 47 -11.07 31.81 -23.32
N GLY A 48 -10.91 32.08 -24.62
CA GLY A 48 -11.68 31.41 -25.69
C GLY A 48 -11.55 29.88 -25.71
N ASN A 49 -10.40 29.36 -25.29
CA ASN A 49 -10.07 27.92 -25.19
C ASN A 49 -10.14 27.39 -23.75
N SER A 50 -11.05 27.93 -22.93
CA SER A 50 -11.18 27.53 -21.54
C SER A 50 -11.55 26.05 -21.36
N ILE A 51 -10.91 25.39 -20.40
CA ILE A 51 -11.24 24.03 -19.95
C ILE A 51 -12.72 23.88 -19.54
N LEU A 52 -13.36 24.98 -19.13
CA LEU A 52 -14.77 24.99 -18.73
C LEU A 52 -15.73 24.70 -19.88
N LYS A 53 -15.30 24.98 -21.11
CA LYS A 53 -16.07 24.63 -22.33
C LYS A 53 -15.94 23.15 -22.69
N LYS A 54 -15.14 22.40 -21.95
CA LYS A 54 -14.88 20.97 -22.14
C LYS A 54 -15.49 20.17 -20.98
N ALA A 55 -16.68 20.57 -20.52
CA ALA A 55 -17.51 19.72 -19.67
C ALA A 55 -17.88 18.45 -20.45
N LEU A 56 -17.90 17.32 -19.76
CA LEU A 56 -18.16 16.03 -20.41
C LEU A 56 -19.66 15.84 -20.68
N PRO A 57 -20.02 15.13 -21.76
CA PRO A 57 -21.39 14.72 -22.02
C PRO A 57 -22.01 13.94 -20.85
N GLU A 58 -23.30 14.18 -20.60
CA GLU A 58 -24.06 13.40 -19.62
C GLU A 58 -24.05 11.91 -20.01
N GLY A 59 -23.85 11.03 -19.04
CA GLY A 59 -23.86 9.59 -19.27
C GLY A 59 -22.62 9.04 -19.99
N ILE A 60 -21.53 9.81 -20.12
CA ILE A 60 -20.29 9.36 -20.76
C ILE A 60 -19.72 8.05 -20.18
N GLY A 61 -19.93 7.79 -18.89
CA GLY A 61 -19.45 6.58 -18.22
C GLY A 61 -17.94 6.40 -18.38
N ASP A 62 -17.52 5.28 -18.95
CA ASP A 62 -16.13 4.94 -19.22
C ASP A 62 -15.69 5.22 -20.67
N ALA A 63 -16.49 5.96 -21.45
CA ALA A 63 -16.14 6.32 -22.82
C ALA A 63 -15.19 7.52 -22.89
N ALA A 64 -14.46 7.62 -24.00
CA ALA A 64 -13.69 8.82 -24.33
C ALA A 64 -14.60 9.88 -24.98
N PRO A 65 -14.49 11.17 -24.62
CA PRO A 65 -15.18 12.24 -25.32
C PRO A 65 -14.52 12.51 -26.67
N ASP A 66 -15.31 12.84 -27.69
CA ASP A 66 -14.80 13.35 -28.97
C ASP A 66 -14.57 14.88 -28.89
N ASP A 67 -13.85 15.31 -27.85
CA ASP A 67 -13.59 16.73 -27.56
C ASP A 67 -12.16 17.16 -27.90
N GLY A 68 -11.34 16.23 -28.41
CA GLY A 68 -9.97 16.44 -28.85
C GLY A 68 -8.96 16.71 -27.73
N VAL A 69 -9.37 16.55 -26.46
CA VAL A 69 -8.49 16.79 -25.31
C VAL A 69 -7.53 15.61 -25.14
N GLU A 70 -6.25 15.92 -25.02
CA GLU A 70 -5.18 14.95 -24.83
C GLU A 70 -4.34 15.32 -23.59
N PRO A 71 -3.93 14.34 -22.76
CA PRO A 71 -2.94 14.58 -21.71
C PRO A 71 -1.56 14.80 -22.34
N VAL A 72 -0.83 15.80 -21.83
CA VAL A 72 0.45 16.22 -22.43
C VAL A 72 1.64 15.85 -21.54
N ALA A 73 1.64 16.28 -20.29
CA ALA A 73 2.76 16.09 -19.36
C ALA A 73 2.26 16.08 -17.91
N LEU A 74 3.11 15.59 -16.99
CA LEU A 74 2.89 15.86 -15.57
C LEU A 74 3.05 17.35 -15.31
N MET A 75 2.30 17.86 -14.34
CA MET A 75 2.42 19.25 -13.95
C MET A 75 3.82 19.51 -13.37
N PRO A 76 4.62 20.39 -14.00
CA PRO A 76 6.01 20.58 -13.59
C PRO A 76 6.13 21.40 -12.32
N ASP A 77 5.17 22.28 -12.05
CA ASP A 77 5.28 23.31 -11.00
C ASP A 77 3.97 23.47 -10.19
N VAL A 78 3.96 24.48 -9.31
CA VAL A 78 2.80 24.78 -8.45
C VAL A 78 1.49 24.93 -9.25
N HIS A 79 0.52 24.07 -8.99
CA HIS A 79 -0.82 24.08 -9.59
C HIS A 79 -1.93 24.06 -8.54
N VAL A 80 -3.18 24.11 -8.96
CA VAL A 80 -4.34 24.28 -8.06
C VAL A 80 -5.33 23.13 -8.22
N LEU A 81 -5.82 22.59 -7.10
CA LEU A 81 -7.00 21.72 -7.10
C LEU A 81 -8.29 22.55 -7.21
N PRO A 82 -9.10 22.37 -8.26
CA PRO A 82 -10.45 22.90 -8.31
C PRO A 82 -11.24 22.41 -7.08
N GLY A 83 -11.90 23.32 -6.35
CA GLY A 83 -12.65 22.98 -5.13
C GLY A 83 -11.96 23.43 -3.84
N ILE A 84 -10.67 23.12 -3.67
CA ILE A 84 -9.90 23.45 -2.45
C ILE A 84 -9.02 24.69 -2.67
N TRP A 85 -8.67 25.00 -3.92
CA TRP A 85 -7.83 26.14 -4.33
C TRP A 85 -6.43 26.19 -3.68
N THR A 86 -5.97 25.08 -3.09
CA THR A 86 -4.65 24.95 -2.48
C THR A 86 -3.57 24.75 -3.55
N PRO A 87 -2.43 25.46 -3.45
CA PRO A 87 -1.26 25.19 -4.28
C PRO A 87 -0.71 23.78 -4.02
N ILE A 88 -0.60 22.96 -5.06
CA ILE A 88 0.13 21.68 -5.09
C ILE A 88 1.47 21.91 -5.78
N ARG A 89 2.58 21.56 -5.13
CA ARG A 89 3.89 21.55 -5.82
C ARG A 89 3.87 20.55 -6.98
N GLY A 90 4.57 20.85 -8.06
CA GLY A 90 4.67 19.97 -9.21
C GLY A 90 5.28 18.60 -8.89
N TYR A 91 5.42 17.78 -9.93
CA TYR A 91 6.06 16.47 -9.86
C TYR A 91 7.56 16.51 -10.20
N ASP A 92 8.11 17.69 -10.45
CA ASP A 92 9.53 17.94 -10.70
C ASP A 92 10.41 17.34 -9.61
N VAL A 93 10.14 17.64 -8.34
CA VAL A 93 10.93 17.14 -7.20
C VAL A 93 10.94 15.62 -7.13
N LEU A 94 9.79 14.98 -7.38
CA LEU A 94 9.69 13.52 -7.39
C LEU A 94 10.46 12.91 -8.55
N ILE A 95 10.30 13.48 -9.75
CA ILE A 95 10.98 13.00 -10.95
C ILE A 95 12.49 13.16 -10.82
N ASP A 96 12.96 14.32 -10.35
CA ASP A 96 14.38 14.60 -10.13
C ASP A 96 14.98 13.66 -9.08
N ALA A 97 14.25 13.33 -8.01
CA ALA A 97 14.67 12.33 -7.03
C ALA A 97 14.83 10.95 -7.67
N LEU A 98 13.88 10.51 -8.50
CA LEU A 98 13.96 9.23 -9.22
C LEU A 98 15.12 9.22 -10.25
N GLU A 99 15.34 10.32 -10.96
CA GLU A 99 16.48 10.44 -11.88
C GLU A 99 17.83 10.46 -11.15
N GLY A 100 17.87 11.05 -9.95
CA GLY A 100 19.00 11.00 -9.03
C GLY A 100 19.35 9.58 -8.54
N LEU A 101 18.35 8.69 -8.44
CA LEU A 101 18.56 7.26 -8.22
C LEU A 101 19.07 6.51 -9.46
N GLY A 102 19.11 7.18 -10.62
CA GLY A 102 19.60 6.62 -11.86
C GLY A 102 18.53 6.06 -12.79
N TYR A 103 17.24 6.20 -12.46
CA TYR A 103 16.17 5.94 -13.41
C TYR A 103 16.22 6.97 -14.56
N LYS A 104 15.78 6.57 -15.76
CA LYS A 104 15.92 7.34 -17.00
C LYS A 104 14.60 7.42 -17.73
N ARG A 105 14.16 8.65 -17.99
CA ARG A 105 13.09 8.97 -18.94
C ARG A 105 13.56 8.72 -20.37
N ASP A 106 12.64 8.72 -21.31
CA ASP A 106 12.93 8.53 -22.73
C ASP A 106 13.81 9.68 -23.23
N ASN A 107 15.10 9.40 -23.45
CA ASN A 107 16.11 10.41 -23.78
C ASN A 107 17.13 9.92 -24.83
N GLY A 108 16.84 8.84 -25.55
CA GLY A 108 17.78 8.28 -26.53
C GLY A 108 17.40 6.88 -27.03
N PRO A 109 18.37 6.11 -27.55
CA PRO A 109 18.11 4.81 -28.17
C PRO A 109 17.83 3.68 -27.18
N LYS A 110 18.09 3.90 -25.88
CA LYS A 110 17.83 2.89 -24.84
C LYS A 110 16.40 3.05 -24.32
N PRO A 111 15.63 1.95 -24.20
CA PRO A 111 14.31 2.01 -23.59
C PRO A 111 14.37 2.62 -22.18
N PRO A 112 13.42 3.51 -21.84
CA PRO A 112 13.36 4.14 -20.52
C PRO A 112 12.98 3.12 -19.44
N ASN A 113 13.44 3.37 -18.21
CA ASN A 113 12.96 2.69 -17.00
C ASN A 113 12.26 3.67 -16.03
N LEU A 114 11.99 4.90 -16.46
CA LEU A 114 11.11 5.86 -15.82
C LEU A 114 10.08 6.37 -16.83
N VAL A 115 8.80 6.13 -16.55
CA VAL A 115 7.68 6.61 -17.36
C VAL A 115 6.80 7.52 -16.53
N ALA A 116 6.66 8.76 -16.99
CA ALA A 116 5.62 9.66 -16.51
C ALA A 116 4.32 9.35 -17.28
N PHE A 117 3.22 9.11 -16.56
CA PHE A 117 1.91 8.85 -17.17
C PHE A 117 0.95 10.02 -16.88
N PRO A 118 0.94 11.07 -17.73
CA PRO A 118 -0.13 12.04 -17.69
C PRO A 118 -1.41 11.41 -18.23
N TYR A 119 -2.56 11.77 -17.65
CA TYR A 119 -3.86 11.26 -18.05
C TYR A 119 -4.94 12.35 -17.97
N ASP A 120 -6.03 12.13 -18.71
CA ASP A 120 -7.18 13.03 -18.63
C ASP A 120 -7.95 12.76 -17.34
N TRP A 121 -7.64 13.60 -16.35
CA TRP A 121 -8.18 13.51 -15.00
C TRP A 121 -9.68 13.83 -14.91
N ARG A 122 -10.33 14.21 -16.02
CA ARG A 122 -11.80 14.35 -16.10
C ARG A 122 -12.50 13.00 -16.28
N LEU A 123 -11.84 12.05 -16.95
CA LEU A 123 -12.41 10.77 -17.35
C LEU A 123 -12.36 9.74 -16.23
N SER A 124 -13.21 8.71 -16.32
CA SER A 124 -13.27 7.68 -15.28
C SER A 124 -11.91 7.01 -15.04
N ASN A 125 -11.66 6.61 -13.81
CA ASN A 125 -10.46 5.87 -13.43
C ASN A 125 -10.40 4.49 -14.11
N ARG A 126 -11.55 3.94 -14.55
CA ARG A 126 -11.61 2.72 -15.36
C ARG A 126 -11.01 2.94 -16.74
N TYR A 127 -11.47 3.99 -17.43
CA TYR A 127 -10.93 4.39 -18.74
C TYR A 127 -9.42 4.69 -18.65
N ASN A 128 -9.01 5.44 -17.63
CA ASN A 128 -7.60 5.77 -17.43
C ASN A 128 -6.75 4.54 -17.08
N GLY A 129 -7.31 3.53 -16.39
CA GLY A 129 -6.65 2.25 -16.12
C GLY A 129 -6.42 1.43 -17.40
N GLU A 130 -7.41 1.40 -18.30
CA GLU A 130 -7.23 0.79 -19.64
C GLU A 130 -6.22 1.57 -20.49
N ARG A 131 -6.20 2.90 -20.42
CA ARG A 131 -5.17 3.72 -21.08
C ARG A 131 -3.78 3.44 -20.52
N LEU A 132 -3.66 3.26 -19.21
CA LEU A 132 -2.39 2.96 -18.54
C LEU A 132 -1.77 1.67 -19.10
N LYS A 133 -2.58 0.63 -19.33
CA LYS A 133 -2.16 -0.61 -19.98
C LYS A 133 -1.44 -0.36 -21.31
N THR A 134 -2.01 0.50 -22.16
CA THR A 134 -1.48 0.80 -23.50
C THR A 134 -0.12 1.53 -23.49
N VAL A 135 0.30 2.07 -22.35
CA VAL A 135 1.59 2.74 -22.18
C VAL A 135 2.58 1.86 -21.44
N VAL A 136 2.14 1.21 -20.36
CA VAL A 136 3.02 0.45 -19.45
C VAL A 136 3.51 -0.85 -20.09
N GLU A 137 2.63 -1.62 -20.72
CA GLU A 137 3.01 -2.94 -21.26
C GLU A 137 4.04 -2.82 -22.39
N PRO A 138 3.87 -1.94 -23.40
CA PRO A 138 4.89 -1.76 -24.44
C PRO A 138 6.21 -1.18 -23.89
N ALA A 139 6.16 -0.31 -22.87
CA ALA A 139 7.37 0.19 -22.23
C ALA A 139 8.13 -0.92 -21.50
N LEU A 140 7.40 -1.79 -20.79
CA LEU A 140 7.97 -2.93 -20.07
C LEU A 140 8.56 -3.96 -21.03
N GLU A 141 7.87 -4.27 -22.12
CA GLU A 141 8.35 -5.20 -23.15
C GLU A 141 9.64 -4.68 -23.79
N ARG A 142 9.70 -3.39 -24.15
CA ARG A 142 10.93 -2.77 -24.69
C ARG A 142 12.07 -2.84 -23.68
N LEU A 143 11.79 -2.62 -22.39
CA LEU A 143 12.80 -2.72 -21.34
C LEU A 143 13.31 -4.17 -21.19
N ARG A 144 12.41 -5.16 -21.16
CA ARG A 144 12.75 -6.59 -21.09
C ARG A 144 13.56 -7.06 -22.30
N ALA A 145 13.25 -6.54 -23.48
CA ALA A 145 13.95 -6.87 -24.73
C ALA A 145 15.44 -6.45 -24.71
N GLN A 146 15.87 -5.56 -23.80
CA GLN A 146 17.30 -5.28 -23.60
C GLN A 146 18.08 -6.49 -23.07
N GLY A 147 17.40 -7.45 -22.44
CA GLY A 147 18.01 -8.64 -21.84
C GLY A 147 18.84 -8.32 -20.60
N GLY A 148 19.73 -9.25 -20.24
CA GLY A 148 20.59 -9.12 -19.06
C GLY A 148 19.76 -8.92 -17.78
N ALA A 149 20.11 -7.89 -17.01
CA ALA A 149 19.48 -7.61 -15.72
C ALA A 149 18.09 -6.95 -15.83
N SER A 150 17.58 -6.70 -17.05
CA SER A 150 16.22 -6.20 -17.29
C SER A 150 15.26 -7.27 -17.83
N ALA A 151 15.74 -8.49 -18.10
CA ALA A 151 14.92 -9.55 -18.70
C ALA A 151 13.70 -9.94 -17.85
N ASP A 152 13.82 -9.83 -16.52
CA ASP A 152 12.79 -10.11 -15.51
C ASP A 152 12.19 -8.82 -14.90
N ALA A 153 12.42 -7.67 -15.55
CA ALA A 153 11.88 -6.39 -15.09
C ALA A 153 10.36 -6.48 -14.90
N GLN A 154 9.87 -5.87 -13.85
CA GLN A 154 8.45 -5.70 -13.56
C GLN A 154 8.13 -4.20 -13.41
N VAL A 155 6.87 -3.88 -13.19
CA VAL A 155 6.40 -2.50 -13.03
C VAL A 155 6.40 -2.14 -11.55
N VAL A 156 6.93 -0.97 -11.21
CA VAL A 156 6.77 -0.34 -9.90
C VAL A 156 6.03 0.98 -10.09
N PHE A 157 4.85 1.09 -9.49
CA PHE A 157 4.07 2.32 -9.54
C PHE A 157 4.42 3.24 -8.37
N VAL A 158 4.65 4.53 -8.66
CA VAL A 158 4.71 5.62 -7.67
C VAL A 158 3.57 6.56 -7.99
N VAL A 159 2.51 6.52 -7.19
CA VAL A 159 1.24 7.18 -7.51
C VAL A 159 0.85 8.17 -6.43
N HIS A 160 0.39 9.34 -6.84
CA HIS A 160 -0.11 10.37 -5.94
C HIS A 160 -1.63 10.49 -6.04
N SER A 161 -2.31 10.60 -4.89
CA SER A 161 -3.74 10.91 -4.81
C SER A 161 -4.57 10.00 -5.73
N MET A 162 -5.43 10.57 -6.58
CA MET A 162 -6.29 9.85 -7.53
C MET A 162 -5.54 8.96 -8.52
N GLY A 163 -4.27 9.24 -8.84
CA GLY A 163 -3.44 8.37 -9.68
C GLY A 163 -3.32 6.95 -9.11
N GLY A 164 -3.46 6.79 -7.79
CA GLY A 164 -3.52 5.46 -7.18
C GLY A 164 -4.79 4.69 -7.51
N LEU A 165 -5.92 5.35 -7.72
CA LEU A 165 -7.15 4.67 -8.16
C LEU A 165 -7.02 4.16 -9.61
N VAL A 166 -6.37 4.93 -10.48
CA VAL A 166 -6.05 4.53 -11.85
C VAL A 166 -5.14 3.29 -11.87
N ALA A 167 -4.04 3.32 -11.11
CA ALA A 167 -3.11 2.20 -11.03
C ALA A 167 -3.76 0.95 -10.41
N ARG A 168 -4.55 1.11 -9.35
CA ARG A 168 -5.31 0.01 -8.74
C ARG A 168 -6.26 -0.65 -9.74
N TRP A 169 -6.99 0.14 -10.53
CA TRP A 169 -7.87 -0.40 -11.57
C TRP A 169 -7.10 -1.20 -12.62
N TYR A 170 -5.99 -0.67 -13.13
CA TYR A 170 -5.12 -1.39 -14.05
C TYR A 170 -4.65 -2.74 -13.48
N ILE A 171 -4.13 -2.71 -12.25
CA ILE A 171 -3.60 -3.88 -11.56
C ILE A 171 -4.69 -4.94 -11.38
N GLU A 172 -5.84 -4.56 -10.82
CA GLU A 172 -6.85 -5.52 -10.37
C GLU A 172 -7.86 -5.92 -11.46
N LYS A 173 -8.06 -5.07 -12.48
CA LYS A 173 -9.16 -5.23 -13.45
C LYS A 173 -8.70 -5.30 -14.91
N CYS A 174 -7.48 -4.84 -15.23
CA CYS A 174 -6.97 -4.81 -16.62
C CYS A 174 -5.85 -5.84 -16.89
N GLY A 175 -5.53 -6.70 -15.91
CA GLY A 175 -4.48 -7.73 -15.99
C GLY A 175 -3.10 -7.27 -15.49
N GLY A 176 -2.98 -6.06 -14.95
CA GLY A 176 -1.69 -5.52 -14.50
C GLY A 176 -1.04 -6.24 -13.32
N ALA A 177 -1.80 -7.05 -12.58
CA ALA A 177 -1.30 -7.82 -11.43
C ALA A 177 -0.09 -8.72 -11.76
N GLU A 178 -0.04 -9.32 -12.96
CA GLU A 178 1.03 -10.26 -13.33
C GLU A 178 2.38 -9.56 -13.56
N VAL A 179 2.34 -8.29 -13.98
CA VAL A 179 3.54 -7.53 -14.35
C VAL A 179 3.98 -6.56 -13.27
N THR A 180 3.19 -6.35 -12.23
CA THR A 180 3.47 -5.34 -11.20
C THR A 180 4.18 -5.93 -10.00
N ARG A 181 5.35 -5.37 -9.66
CA ARG A 181 6.12 -5.75 -8.47
C ARG A 181 5.66 -5.00 -7.22
N LYS A 182 5.42 -3.69 -7.35
CA LYS A 182 5.11 -2.82 -6.21
C LYS A 182 4.13 -1.72 -6.61
N LEU A 183 3.26 -1.36 -5.69
CA LEU A 183 2.40 -0.17 -5.75
C LEU A 183 2.74 0.74 -4.57
N ILE A 184 3.35 1.89 -4.83
CA ILE A 184 3.72 2.88 -3.81
C ILE A 184 2.74 4.05 -3.91
N THR A 185 1.84 4.18 -2.94
CA THR A 185 0.79 5.22 -2.95
C THR A 185 1.14 6.36 -2.02
N LEU A 186 0.98 7.59 -2.49
CA LEU A 186 1.15 8.83 -1.74
C LEU A 186 -0.21 9.50 -1.56
N GLY A 187 -0.81 9.40 -0.38
CA GLY A 187 -2.08 10.06 -0.05
C GLY A 187 -3.26 9.61 -0.92
N THR A 188 -3.26 8.39 -1.45
CA THR A 188 -4.36 7.92 -2.30
C THR A 188 -5.67 7.84 -1.51
N PRO A 189 -6.79 8.43 -2.00
CA PRO A 189 -8.11 8.31 -1.40
C PRO A 189 -8.67 6.91 -1.67
N TRP A 190 -8.09 5.90 -1.02
CA TRP A 190 -8.37 4.48 -1.25
C TRP A 190 -9.85 4.15 -1.18
N ARG A 191 -10.57 4.81 -0.26
CA ARG A 191 -12.01 4.65 -0.01
C ARG A 191 -12.79 5.96 -0.21
N GLY A 192 -12.19 6.92 -0.92
CA GLY A 192 -12.76 8.25 -1.17
C GLY A 192 -12.44 9.29 -0.10
N ALA A 193 -12.93 10.50 -0.33
CA ALA A 193 -12.73 11.68 0.51
C ALA A 193 -14.04 12.44 0.70
N THR A 194 -14.38 12.79 1.94
CA THR A 194 -15.61 13.52 2.28
C THR A 194 -15.64 14.93 1.68
N GLY A 195 -14.49 15.57 1.53
CA GLY A 195 -14.38 16.89 0.86
C GLY A 195 -14.88 16.85 -0.59
N ALA A 196 -14.75 15.73 -1.29
CA ALA A 196 -15.30 15.58 -2.65
C ALA A 196 -16.84 15.64 -2.65
N LEU A 197 -17.48 15.05 -1.62
CA LEU A 197 -18.94 15.09 -1.46
C LEU A 197 -19.43 16.53 -1.23
N GLU A 198 -18.80 17.25 -0.29
CA GLU A 198 -19.15 18.63 0.00
C GLU A 198 -19.03 19.52 -1.25
N GLN A 199 -17.92 19.42 -1.97
CA GLN A 199 -17.66 20.21 -3.17
C GLN A 199 -18.66 19.93 -4.29
N LEU A 200 -18.98 18.66 -4.54
CA LEU A 200 -19.94 18.31 -5.59
C LEU A 200 -21.34 18.80 -5.22
N VAL A 201 -21.78 18.61 -3.97
CA VAL A 201 -23.10 19.04 -3.50
C VAL A 201 -23.26 20.56 -3.55
N ASN A 202 -22.29 21.30 -3.00
CA ASN A 202 -22.38 22.76 -2.91
C ASN A 202 -22.02 23.45 -4.23
N GLY A 203 -21.34 22.73 -5.13
CA GLY A 203 -20.74 23.30 -6.33
C GLY A 203 -19.39 23.94 -6.04
N VAL A 204 -18.61 24.12 -7.10
CA VAL A 204 -17.24 24.64 -7.02
C VAL A 204 -17.24 26.08 -7.47
N LYS A 205 -17.59 26.98 -6.55
CA LYS A 205 -17.71 28.42 -6.81
C LYS A 205 -16.61 29.17 -6.08
N LYS A 206 -15.93 30.10 -6.76
CA LYS A 206 -14.94 30.97 -6.12
C LYS A 206 -15.01 32.37 -6.71
N GLY A 207 -14.76 33.37 -5.88
CA GLY A 207 -14.56 34.74 -6.35
C GLY A 207 -13.48 35.48 -5.56
N ILE A 208 -12.89 36.47 -6.22
CA ILE A 208 -12.00 37.47 -5.63
C ILE A 208 -12.52 38.84 -6.07
N GLY A 209 -13.04 39.64 -5.12
CA GLY A 209 -13.68 40.92 -5.45
C GLY A 209 -14.90 40.75 -6.39
N PRO A 210 -15.06 41.55 -7.45
CA PRO A 210 -16.21 41.47 -8.37
C PRO A 210 -16.15 40.29 -9.36
N ILE A 211 -15.10 39.47 -9.27
CA ILE A 211 -14.79 38.42 -10.24
C ILE A 211 -15.14 37.07 -9.64
N HIS A 212 -16.01 36.32 -10.32
CA HIS A 212 -16.46 34.99 -9.90
C HIS A 212 -16.25 33.96 -11.02
N ILE A 213 -15.78 32.77 -10.66
CA ILE A 213 -15.76 31.58 -11.51
C ILE A 213 -16.65 30.53 -10.88
N ASP A 214 -17.53 29.97 -11.70
CA ASP A 214 -18.34 28.81 -11.36
C ASP A 214 -17.84 27.59 -12.15
N LEU A 215 -17.27 26.63 -11.44
CA LEU A 215 -16.80 25.35 -11.99
C LEU A 215 -17.81 24.23 -11.76
N THR A 216 -19.01 24.52 -11.24
CA THR A 216 -19.95 23.51 -10.75
C THR A 216 -20.35 22.52 -11.83
N ASP A 217 -20.79 22.99 -13.00
CA ASP A 217 -21.24 22.10 -14.08
C ASP A 217 -20.09 21.30 -14.67
N PHE A 218 -18.92 21.92 -14.82
CA PHE A 218 -17.71 21.24 -15.24
C PHE A 218 -17.33 20.12 -14.26
N SER A 219 -17.28 20.42 -12.95
CA SER A 219 -16.98 19.44 -11.91
C SER A 219 -18.00 18.30 -11.87
N ARG A 220 -19.29 18.61 -11.97
CA ARG A 220 -20.36 17.60 -11.97
C ARG A 220 -20.42 16.76 -13.24
N SER A 221 -19.75 17.17 -14.32
CA SER A 221 -19.65 16.35 -15.52
C SER A 221 -18.60 15.24 -15.43
N MET A 222 -17.68 15.27 -14.45
CA MET A 222 -16.51 14.38 -14.42
C MET A 222 -16.76 13.07 -13.65
N PRO A 223 -16.74 11.88 -14.30
CA PRO A 223 -16.83 10.60 -13.59
C PRO A 223 -15.73 10.40 -12.54
N SER A 224 -14.52 10.92 -12.79
CA SER A 224 -13.39 10.81 -11.85
C SER A 224 -13.68 11.44 -10.49
N LEU A 225 -14.32 12.62 -10.44
CA LEU A 225 -14.68 13.28 -9.19
C LEU A 225 -15.73 12.49 -8.41
N TYR A 226 -16.70 11.88 -9.09
CA TYR A 226 -17.67 11.00 -8.43
C TYR A 226 -16.97 9.77 -7.83
N GLN A 227 -15.97 9.22 -8.51
CA GLN A 227 -15.18 8.07 -8.00
C GLN A 227 -14.29 8.42 -6.79
N LEU A 228 -14.17 9.70 -6.42
CA LEU A 228 -13.56 10.16 -5.17
C LEU A 228 -14.55 10.27 -4.01
N LEU A 229 -15.85 10.07 -4.23
CA LEU A 229 -16.84 10.08 -3.16
C LEU A 229 -16.55 9.00 -2.11
N PRO A 230 -16.87 9.25 -0.84
CA PRO A 230 -16.61 8.31 0.25
C PRO A 230 -17.46 7.04 0.09
N GLU A 231 -16.81 5.88 0.15
CA GLU A 231 -17.46 4.55 0.19
C GLU A 231 -17.92 4.17 1.61
N PHE A 232 -17.40 4.86 2.62
CA PHE A 232 -17.74 4.66 4.04
C PHE A 232 -18.90 5.54 4.48
N ALA A 233 -19.56 5.13 5.57
CA ALA A 233 -20.66 5.89 6.16
C ALA A 233 -20.10 7.15 6.84
N CYS A 234 -20.41 8.32 6.28
CA CYS A 234 -19.93 9.61 6.78
C CYS A 234 -20.99 10.71 6.80
N ILE A 235 -22.20 10.42 6.32
CA ILE A 235 -23.30 11.40 6.24
C ILE A 235 -24.14 11.30 7.50
N SER A 236 -24.27 12.39 8.27
CA SER A 236 -25.08 12.42 9.48
C SER A 236 -26.54 12.01 9.20
N SER A 237 -27.06 11.09 10.00
CA SER A 237 -28.38 10.47 9.86
C SER A 237 -29.00 10.21 11.24
N PRO A 238 -30.34 10.14 11.40
CA PRO A 238 -30.97 9.83 12.69
C PRO A 238 -30.47 8.54 13.37
N GLY A 239 -29.92 7.59 12.60
CA GLY A 239 -29.34 6.33 13.10
C GLY A 239 -27.81 6.32 13.26
N GLY A 240 -27.13 7.48 13.13
CA GLY A 240 -25.68 7.58 13.15
C GLY A 240 -25.14 8.17 11.84
N TYR A 241 -24.34 7.41 11.11
CA TYR A 241 -23.80 7.82 9.81
C TYR A 241 -24.31 6.90 8.70
N ALA A 242 -24.53 7.49 7.52
CA ALA A 242 -24.98 6.81 6.31
C ALA A 242 -23.97 7.00 5.17
N LYS A 243 -23.97 6.06 4.22
CA LYS A 243 -23.24 6.13 2.94
C LYS A 243 -24.00 6.98 1.93
N THR A 244 -23.30 7.42 0.89
CA THR A 244 -23.87 8.15 -0.26
C THR A 244 -24.96 7.37 -0.99
N THR A 245 -25.00 6.04 -0.89
CA THR A 245 -26.02 5.16 -1.49
C THR A 245 -27.23 4.91 -0.59
N GLU A 246 -27.17 5.30 0.68
CA GLU A 246 -28.24 5.06 1.67
C GLU A 246 -29.16 6.27 1.84
N VAL A 247 -28.76 7.43 1.31
CA VAL A 247 -29.51 8.69 1.39
C VAL A 247 -29.57 9.36 0.03
N SER A 248 -30.55 10.25 -0.15
CA SER A 248 -30.58 11.12 -1.32
C SER A 248 -29.52 12.21 -1.19
N VAL A 249 -28.53 12.20 -2.07
CA VAL A 249 -27.49 13.23 -2.11
C VAL A 249 -27.94 14.38 -3.03
N PRO A 250 -28.13 15.60 -2.49
CA PRO A 250 -28.69 16.71 -3.26
C PRO A 250 -27.77 17.16 -4.40
N ASN A 251 -28.38 17.64 -5.49
CA ASN A 251 -27.71 18.21 -6.66
C ASN A 251 -26.81 17.27 -7.47
N LEU A 252 -26.73 15.98 -7.12
CA LEU A 252 -25.89 15.00 -7.80
C LEU A 252 -26.73 13.97 -8.56
N SER A 253 -26.21 13.50 -9.70
CA SER A 253 -26.79 12.37 -10.42
C SER A 253 -26.70 11.10 -9.59
N THR A 254 -27.85 10.51 -9.23
CA THR A 254 -27.91 9.22 -8.52
C THR A 254 -27.22 8.11 -9.30
N ALA A 255 -27.30 8.13 -10.63
CA ALA A 255 -26.65 7.14 -11.48
C ALA A 255 -25.12 7.22 -11.39
N MET A 256 -24.54 8.43 -11.39
CA MET A 256 -23.09 8.62 -11.25
C MET A 256 -22.60 8.29 -9.84
N VAL A 257 -23.39 8.59 -8.80
CA VAL A 257 -23.08 8.18 -7.41
C VAL A 257 -23.07 6.66 -7.30
N ALA A 258 -24.08 5.99 -7.86
CA ALA A 258 -24.15 4.53 -7.85
C ALA A 258 -22.98 3.88 -8.63
N ASP A 259 -22.64 4.40 -9.81
CA ASP A 259 -21.49 3.90 -10.58
C ASP A 259 -20.16 4.09 -9.83
N ALA A 260 -19.97 5.24 -9.18
CA ALA A 260 -18.78 5.49 -8.37
C ALA A 260 -18.65 4.55 -7.18
N MET A 261 -19.76 4.18 -6.53
CA MET A 261 -19.73 3.19 -5.47
C MET A 261 -19.47 1.78 -6.00
N ALA A 262 -20.03 1.43 -7.17
CA ALA A 262 -19.71 0.16 -7.84
C ALA A 262 -18.21 0.07 -8.17
N PHE A 263 -17.59 1.15 -8.66
CA PHE A 263 -16.14 1.23 -8.88
C PHE A 263 -15.34 0.89 -7.61
N GLN A 264 -15.69 1.49 -6.48
CA GLN A 264 -14.99 1.25 -5.21
C GLN A 264 -15.21 -0.19 -4.71
N MET A 265 -16.43 -0.71 -4.80
CA MET A 265 -16.77 -2.07 -4.41
C MET A 265 -16.02 -3.11 -5.26
N ASP A 266 -15.93 -2.90 -6.58
CA ASP A 266 -15.21 -3.78 -7.50
C ASP A 266 -13.72 -3.86 -7.17
N LEU A 267 -13.08 -2.72 -6.86
CA LEU A 267 -11.68 -2.68 -6.44
C LEU A 267 -11.48 -3.41 -5.11
N GLN A 268 -12.31 -3.11 -4.10
CA GLN A 268 -12.20 -3.74 -2.78
C GLN A 268 -12.40 -5.26 -2.86
N ALA A 269 -13.36 -5.72 -3.68
CA ALA A 269 -13.60 -7.14 -3.89
C ALA A 269 -12.41 -7.83 -4.56
N ALA A 270 -11.84 -7.23 -5.60
CA ALA A 270 -10.66 -7.78 -6.29
C ALA A 270 -9.43 -7.84 -5.37
N GLU A 271 -9.16 -6.77 -4.64
CA GLU A 271 -8.05 -6.68 -3.68
C GLU A 271 -8.20 -7.68 -2.53
N SER A 272 -9.43 -7.89 -2.05
CA SER A 272 -9.72 -8.86 -0.99
C SER A 272 -9.55 -10.31 -1.46
N ALA A 273 -9.83 -10.58 -2.74
CA ALA A 273 -9.64 -11.90 -3.34
C ALA A 273 -8.16 -12.23 -3.61
N ARG A 274 -7.28 -11.24 -3.64
CA ARG A 274 -5.86 -11.39 -3.99
C ARG A 274 -4.96 -10.94 -2.84
N ALA A 275 -4.51 -11.90 -2.02
CA ALA A 275 -3.59 -11.62 -0.90
C ALA A 275 -2.35 -10.82 -1.33
N ALA A 276 -1.82 -11.10 -2.54
CA ALA A 276 -0.69 -10.39 -3.11
C ALA A 276 -0.92 -8.87 -3.29
N SER A 277 -2.17 -8.39 -3.37
CA SER A 277 -2.49 -6.94 -3.38
C SER A 277 -1.99 -6.25 -2.12
N ARG A 278 -2.07 -6.92 -0.97
CA ARG A 278 -1.53 -6.41 0.30
C ARG A 278 -0.01 -6.43 0.30
N ASP A 279 0.60 -7.54 -0.11
CA ASP A 279 2.04 -7.73 -0.03
C ASP A 279 2.83 -6.80 -0.95
N MET A 280 2.26 -6.43 -2.11
CA MET A 280 2.90 -5.55 -3.08
C MET A 280 2.71 -4.05 -2.78
N THR A 281 1.78 -3.70 -1.90
CA THR A 281 1.36 -2.30 -1.72
C THR A 281 2.08 -1.65 -0.55
N HIS A 282 2.73 -0.53 -0.82
CA HIS A 282 3.32 0.37 0.16
C HIS A 282 2.45 1.63 0.27
N MET A 283 1.67 1.73 1.35
CA MET A 283 0.82 2.89 1.62
C MET A 283 1.55 3.95 2.44
N ILE A 284 1.73 5.14 1.86
CA ILE A 284 2.23 6.34 2.53
C ILE A 284 1.07 7.33 2.64
N VAL A 285 0.63 7.63 3.87
CA VAL A 285 -0.55 8.45 4.15
C VAL A 285 -0.18 9.70 4.94
N GLY A 286 -0.80 10.83 4.61
CA GLY A 286 -0.68 12.05 5.41
C GLY A 286 -1.59 12.01 6.64
N ILE A 287 -1.14 12.56 7.77
CA ILE A 287 -1.84 12.51 9.07
C ILE A 287 -1.82 13.84 9.80
N ARG A 288 -2.67 13.94 10.84
CA ARG A 288 -2.77 15.03 11.83
C ARG A 288 -3.22 16.38 11.28
N GLN A 289 -3.47 16.49 9.98
CA GLN A 289 -4.01 17.72 9.42
C GLN A 289 -5.53 17.76 9.67
N PRO A 290 -6.09 18.93 10.01
CA PRO A 290 -7.54 19.15 10.03
C PRO A 290 -8.14 18.73 8.69
N THR A 291 -9.00 17.71 8.70
CA THR A 291 -9.54 17.11 7.48
C THR A 291 -11.00 16.79 7.70
N ALA A 292 -11.85 17.02 6.70
CA ALA A 292 -13.24 16.63 6.77
C ALA A 292 -13.36 15.10 6.95
N THR A 293 -14.16 14.65 7.91
CA THR A 293 -14.41 13.23 8.20
C THR A 293 -15.87 12.86 8.09
N THR A 294 -16.78 13.81 8.32
CA THR A 294 -18.23 13.63 8.21
C THR A 294 -18.89 14.81 7.50
N VAL A 295 -20.12 14.60 7.04
CA VAL A 295 -20.91 15.60 6.29
C VAL A 295 -22.34 15.61 6.81
N GLU A 296 -22.91 16.78 7.05
CA GLU A 296 -24.35 16.95 7.24
C GLU A 296 -24.99 17.47 5.96
N LEU A 297 -26.12 16.89 5.56
CA LEU A 297 -26.91 17.35 4.42
C LEU A 297 -28.14 18.10 4.94
N SER A 298 -28.27 19.38 4.59
CA SER A 298 -29.40 20.21 5.00
C SER A 298 -29.69 21.29 3.96
N GLY A 299 -30.98 21.50 3.65
CA GLY A 299 -31.41 22.56 2.72
C GLY A 299 -30.81 22.46 1.31
N GLY A 300 -30.45 21.27 0.85
CA GLY A 300 -29.79 21.06 -0.45
C GLY A 300 -28.29 21.41 -0.46
N GLN A 301 -27.69 21.64 0.72
CA GLN A 301 -26.27 21.89 0.91
C GLN A 301 -25.63 20.78 1.75
N ALA A 302 -24.31 20.67 1.65
CA ALA A 302 -23.47 19.82 2.46
C ALA A 302 -22.60 20.70 3.37
N THR A 303 -22.51 20.36 4.65
CA THR A 303 -21.57 20.98 5.59
C THR A 303 -20.60 19.91 6.07
N ALA A 304 -19.31 20.08 5.79
CA ALA A 304 -18.29 19.14 6.26
C ALA A 304 -17.85 19.45 7.70
N TYR A 305 -17.61 18.38 8.48
CA TYR A 305 -17.09 18.44 9.84
C TYR A 305 -15.85 17.56 9.97
N GLN A 306 -15.00 17.89 10.94
CA GLN A 306 -13.75 17.16 11.19
C GLN A 306 -13.92 16.03 12.22
N ASN A 307 -15.06 15.97 12.89
CA ASN A 307 -15.31 14.99 13.93
C ASN A 307 -16.14 13.82 13.39
N PHE A 308 -15.84 12.63 13.87
CA PHE A 308 -16.64 11.42 13.70
C PHE A 308 -17.13 10.99 15.08
N GLY A 309 -18.39 11.28 15.41
CA GLY A 309 -18.89 11.20 16.77
C GLY A 309 -18.08 12.11 17.72
N ASN A 310 -17.42 11.51 18.70
CA ASN A 310 -16.53 12.22 19.64
C ASN A 310 -15.05 12.19 19.22
N ASP A 311 -14.72 11.47 18.14
CA ASP A 311 -13.36 11.28 17.66
C ASP A 311 -13.03 12.19 16.47
N ASN A 312 -11.76 12.23 16.08
CA ASN A 312 -11.28 12.90 14.88
C ASN A 312 -10.21 12.03 14.23
N ASP A 313 -10.51 11.51 13.04
CA ASP A 313 -9.58 10.66 12.28
C ASP A 313 -8.38 11.44 11.72
N TYR A 314 -8.50 12.78 11.67
CA TYR A 314 -7.61 13.68 10.94
C TYR A 314 -7.39 13.17 9.51
N GLY A 315 -6.34 13.65 8.87
CA GLY A 315 -5.93 13.21 7.56
C GLY A 315 -4.80 14.09 7.06
N ASP A 316 -4.79 14.30 5.75
CA ASP A 316 -3.80 15.10 5.05
C ASP A 316 -4.36 16.45 4.55
N SER A 317 -5.45 16.94 5.14
CA SER A 317 -6.23 18.13 4.74
C SER A 317 -7.14 17.94 3.51
N THR A 318 -7.07 16.79 2.83
CA THR A 318 -7.96 16.45 1.72
C THR A 318 -8.66 15.11 1.96
N VAL A 319 -7.88 14.07 2.29
CA VAL A 319 -8.31 12.70 2.49
C VAL A 319 -8.26 12.39 3.99
N PRO A 320 -9.40 12.07 4.64
CA PRO A 320 -9.37 11.63 6.04
C PRO A 320 -8.65 10.28 6.15
N LEU A 321 -8.10 9.97 7.32
CA LEU A 321 -7.35 8.72 7.51
C LEU A 321 -8.20 7.48 7.14
N THR A 322 -9.48 7.48 7.48
CA THR A 322 -10.46 6.43 7.09
C THR A 322 -10.62 6.27 5.58
N GLY A 323 -10.44 7.35 4.81
CA GLY A 323 -10.43 7.34 3.35
C GLY A 323 -9.09 6.88 2.76
N ALA A 324 -7.98 7.16 3.44
CA ALA A 324 -6.63 6.83 2.99
C ALA A 324 -6.22 5.37 3.28
N VAL A 325 -6.73 4.78 4.37
CA VAL A 325 -6.41 3.41 4.77
C VAL A 325 -7.27 2.40 3.99
N GLY A 326 -6.61 1.55 3.22
CA GLY A 326 -7.24 0.56 2.33
C GLY A 326 -7.09 -0.90 2.76
N LEU A 327 -7.40 -1.82 1.83
CA LEU A 327 -7.13 -3.26 1.92
C LEU A 327 -7.69 -3.97 3.17
N GLY A 328 -8.78 -3.45 3.74
CA GLY A 328 -9.39 -3.99 4.96
C GLY A 328 -8.51 -3.83 6.21
N GLN A 329 -7.55 -2.90 6.18
CA GLN A 329 -6.71 -2.59 7.33
C GLN A 329 -7.47 -1.76 8.36
N ALA A 330 -7.17 -1.98 9.65
CA ALA A 330 -7.61 -1.08 10.72
C ALA A 330 -6.82 0.24 10.68
N LEU A 331 -7.39 1.32 11.20
CA LEU A 331 -6.77 2.65 11.18
C LEU A 331 -5.46 2.73 12.00
N ASP A 332 -5.30 1.86 12.98
CA ASP A 332 -4.12 1.72 13.83
C ASP A 332 -3.08 0.72 13.29
N THR A 333 -3.27 0.21 12.08
CA THR A 333 -2.37 -0.78 11.47
C THR A 333 -0.90 -0.35 11.50
N ASN A 334 -0.01 -1.29 11.78
CA ASN A 334 1.43 -1.04 11.91
C ASN A 334 2.19 -1.10 10.56
N ILE A 335 1.51 -1.43 9.46
CA ILE A 335 2.15 -1.66 8.15
C ILE A 335 2.09 -0.45 7.20
N ILE A 336 1.39 0.63 7.59
CA ILE A 336 1.31 1.85 6.78
C ILE A 336 2.29 2.91 7.29
N VAL A 337 2.91 3.62 6.35
CA VAL A 337 3.78 4.75 6.66
C VAL A 337 2.91 5.99 6.86
N ARG A 338 3.06 6.65 8.01
CA ARG A 338 2.30 7.85 8.36
C ARG A 338 3.20 9.07 8.39
N VAL A 339 2.81 10.11 7.67
CA VAL A 339 3.61 11.34 7.53
C VAL A 339 2.77 12.54 7.99
N PRO A 340 3.21 13.34 8.97
CA PRO A 340 2.46 14.51 9.42
C PRO A 340 2.59 15.65 8.40
N GLU A 341 1.89 15.53 7.29
CA GLU A 341 2.03 16.38 6.10
C GLU A 341 0.68 16.57 5.39
N GLN A 342 0.55 17.68 4.65
CA GLN A 342 -0.60 17.95 3.80
C GLN A 342 -0.51 17.21 2.47
N HIS A 343 -1.69 16.88 1.93
CA HIS A 343 -1.90 16.16 0.67
C HIS A 343 -1.08 16.75 -0.46
N THR A 344 -1.05 18.08 -0.55
CA THR A 344 -0.46 18.84 -1.65
C THR A 344 1.07 18.82 -1.67
N ASN A 345 1.71 18.30 -0.61
CA ASN A 345 3.16 18.29 -0.43
C ASN A 345 3.73 16.86 -0.32
N LEU A 346 2.90 15.81 -0.26
CA LEU A 346 3.37 14.42 -0.06
C LEU A 346 4.38 13.98 -1.13
N GLN A 347 4.12 14.29 -2.40
CA GLN A 347 4.97 13.96 -3.54
C GLN A 347 6.34 14.65 -3.56
N CYS A 348 6.56 15.67 -2.73
CA CYS A 348 7.81 16.41 -2.67
C CYS A 348 8.38 16.57 -1.24
N ASN A 349 7.76 15.92 -0.25
CA ASN A 349 8.23 15.88 1.12
C ASN A 349 9.46 14.96 1.21
N GLN A 350 10.55 15.44 1.79
CA GLN A 350 11.82 14.70 1.84
C GLN A 350 11.68 13.32 2.51
N PHE A 351 10.93 13.21 3.61
CA PHE A 351 10.72 11.91 4.28
C PHE A 351 9.98 10.94 3.37
N VAL A 352 8.98 11.42 2.62
CA VAL A 352 8.27 10.58 1.63
C VAL A 352 9.22 10.12 0.53
N LEU A 353 10.06 11.00 0.00
CA LEU A 353 11.06 10.66 -1.02
C LEU A 353 12.07 9.63 -0.51
N ASP A 354 12.53 9.76 0.74
CA ASP A 354 13.41 8.79 1.38
C ASP A 354 12.73 7.42 1.48
N GLN A 355 11.45 7.37 1.85
CA GLN A 355 10.68 6.11 1.89
C GLN A 355 10.53 5.49 0.49
N VAL A 356 10.22 6.30 -0.54
CA VAL A 356 10.15 5.83 -1.93
C VAL A 356 11.49 5.25 -2.36
N GLN A 357 12.60 5.94 -2.08
CA GLN A 357 13.95 5.45 -2.36
C GLN A 357 14.23 4.12 -1.66
N GLU A 358 13.95 3.99 -0.36
CA GLU A 358 14.18 2.76 0.39
C GLU A 358 13.35 1.60 -0.18
N ILE A 359 12.08 1.85 -0.54
CA ILE A 359 11.22 0.82 -1.15
C ILE A 359 11.75 0.39 -2.53
N LEU A 360 12.24 1.33 -3.35
CA LEU A 360 12.77 1.07 -4.68
C LEU A 360 14.13 0.37 -4.69
N THR A 361 14.92 0.57 -3.63
CA THR A 361 16.28 0.02 -3.52
C THR A 361 16.34 -1.25 -2.66
N ALA A 362 15.26 -1.57 -1.94
CA ALA A 362 15.13 -2.76 -1.13
C ALA A 362 15.35 -4.04 -1.95
N GLN A 363 16.28 -4.87 -1.50
CA GLN A 363 16.57 -6.17 -2.08
C GLN A 363 15.90 -7.26 -1.24
N PRO A 364 15.29 -8.30 -1.85
CA PRO A 364 14.66 -9.40 -1.13
C PRO A 364 15.70 -10.38 -0.57
N VAL A 365 16.66 -9.89 0.22
CA VAL A 365 17.70 -10.71 0.84
C VAL A 365 17.12 -11.46 2.02
N ARG A 366 16.66 -12.69 1.77
CA ARG A 366 16.41 -13.65 2.83
C ARG A 366 17.72 -14.35 3.18
N ARG A 367 18.34 -13.95 4.29
CA ARG A 367 19.48 -14.69 4.83
C ARG A 367 18.99 -16.05 5.31
N ARG A 368 19.82 -17.10 5.14
CA ARG A 368 19.48 -18.47 5.55
C ARG A 368 19.01 -18.47 7.00
N GLU A 369 17.75 -18.78 7.23
CA GLU A 369 17.26 -19.09 8.56
C GLU A 369 17.96 -20.36 9.03
N LEU A 370 18.56 -20.30 10.23
CA LEU A 370 19.05 -21.50 10.87
C LEU A 370 17.83 -22.31 11.31
N LYS A 371 17.52 -23.39 10.60
CA LYS A 371 16.47 -24.32 11.00
C LYS A 371 16.86 -24.99 12.30
N SER A 372 16.13 -24.67 13.37
CA SER A 372 16.32 -25.32 14.65
C SER A 372 15.71 -26.71 14.65
N VAL A 373 16.40 -27.69 15.23
CA VAL A 373 15.86 -29.04 15.45
C VAL A 373 15.12 -29.04 16.79
N SER A 374 13.83 -29.34 16.76
CA SER A 374 13.02 -29.47 17.97
C SER A 374 13.25 -30.82 18.63
N VAL A 375 13.19 -30.85 19.97
CA VAL A 375 13.33 -32.08 20.76
C VAL A 375 12.05 -32.32 21.52
N ARG A 376 11.52 -33.54 21.43
CA ARG A 376 10.47 -34.05 22.32
C ARG A 376 11.08 -35.09 23.23
N ALA A 377 11.12 -34.87 24.55
CA ALA A 377 11.64 -35.85 25.50
C ALA A 377 10.62 -36.32 26.52
N SER A 378 10.84 -37.55 26.97
CA SER A 378 10.23 -38.18 28.13
C SER A 378 11.30 -38.33 29.21
N VAL A 379 11.14 -37.59 30.30
CA VAL A 379 11.96 -37.69 31.53
C VAL A 379 11.02 -38.03 32.68
N PRO A 380 11.24 -39.14 33.42
CA PRO A 380 10.45 -39.46 34.60
C PRO A 380 10.56 -38.37 35.67
N ASP A 381 9.42 -37.97 36.25
CA ASP A 381 9.39 -36.96 37.31
C ASP A 381 9.99 -37.48 38.64
N LEU A 382 9.91 -38.79 38.89
CA LEU A 382 10.35 -39.44 40.12
C LEU A 382 10.94 -40.83 39.83
N VAL A 383 12.12 -41.13 40.38
CA VAL A 383 12.74 -42.46 40.37
C VAL A 383 13.28 -42.80 41.76
N THR A 384 13.41 -44.09 42.09
CA THR A 384 14.06 -44.52 43.33
C THR A 384 15.57 -44.63 43.12
N GLN A 385 16.36 -44.30 44.13
CA GLN A 385 17.81 -44.45 44.10
C GLN A 385 18.19 -45.89 43.71
N GLY A 386 19.02 -46.01 42.66
CA GLY A 386 19.45 -47.29 42.09
C GLY A 386 18.54 -47.88 41.00
N SER A 387 17.35 -47.32 40.72
CA SER A 387 16.50 -47.78 39.61
C SER A 387 16.88 -47.20 38.25
N GLY A 388 17.75 -46.18 38.25
CA GLY A 388 18.21 -45.45 37.08
C GLY A 388 17.19 -44.46 36.52
N LEU A 389 17.66 -43.26 36.17
CA LEU A 389 16.86 -42.24 35.49
C LEU A 389 16.95 -42.42 33.97
N LYS A 390 15.90 -42.98 33.36
CA LYS A 390 15.81 -43.21 31.91
C LYS A 390 15.29 -41.96 31.21
N VAL A 391 16.06 -41.40 30.29
CA VAL A 391 15.69 -40.26 29.44
C VAL A 391 15.57 -40.76 28.01
N ALA A 392 14.40 -40.55 27.40
CA ALA A 392 14.15 -40.84 25.98
C ALA A 392 13.77 -39.56 25.25
N PHE A 393 14.18 -39.40 24.00
CA PHE A 393 13.80 -38.25 23.18
C PHE A 393 13.74 -38.57 21.70
N ASP A 394 12.95 -37.77 20.97
CA ASP A 394 12.86 -37.75 19.52
C ASP A 394 13.29 -36.38 19.00
N LEU A 395 14.07 -36.38 17.92
CA LEU A 395 14.36 -35.19 17.13
C LEU A 395 13.30 -35.02 16.06
N GLU A 396 12.61 -33.89 16.08
CA GLU A 396 11.56 -33.55 15.11
C GLU A 396 12.15 -32.70 13.98
N ALA A 397 11.84 -33.07 12.73
CA ALA A 397 12.03 -32.21 11.58
C ALA A 397 10.87 -31.20 11.50
N ASP A 398 11.11 -30.04 10.90
CA ASP A 398 10.04 -29.06 10.63
C ASP A 398 8.99 -29.59 9.63
N ASP A 399 9.35 -30.60 8.84
CA ASP A 399 8.49 -31.29 7.89
C ASP A 399 8.14 -32.69 8.43
N PRO A 400 6.86 -33.00 8.68
CA PRO A 400 6.44 -34.27 9.26
C PRO A 400 6.68 -35.48 8.35
N ASP A 401 6.88 -35.27 7.04
CA ASP A 401 7.19 -36.33 6.07
C ASP A 401 8.70 -36.51 5.85
N ALA A 402 9.54 -35.66 6.46
CA ALA A 402 11.00 -35.75 6.33
C ALA A 402 11.61 -36.77 7.30
N GLU A 403 12.76 -37.32 6.90
CA GLU A 403 13.55 -38.17 7.81
C GLU A 403 14.00 -37.38 9.06
N PRO A 404 13.92 -37.99 10.26
CA PRO A 404 14.33 -37.35 11.49
C PRO A 404 15.79 -36.88 11.46
N PRO A 405 16.12 -35.69 11.99
CA PRO A 405 17.47 -35.15 11.92
C PRO A 405 18.50 -36.02 12.65
N ALA A 406 19.67 -36.25 12.02
CA ALA A 406 20.77 -37.01 12.61
C ALA A 406 21.81 -36.11 13.30
N VAL A 407 21.37 -35.24 14.21
CA VAL A 407 22.26 -34.28 14.91
C VAL A 407 22.73 -34.86 16.24
N PRO A 408 24.03 -34.79 16.60
CA PRO A 408 24.51 -35.27 17.90
C PRO A 408 23.86 -34.54 19.08
N VAL A 409 23.34 -35.31 20.04
CA VAL A 409 22.67 -34.82 21.25
C VAL A 409 23.45 -35.25 22.49
N THR A 410 23.52 -34.35 23.47
CA THR A 410 24.04 -34.57 24.80
C THR A 410 22.90 -34.44 25.82
N VAL A 411 22.75 -35.44 26.68
CA VAL A 411 21.86 -35.38 27.84
C VAL A 411 22.72 -35.11 29.08
N THR A 412 22.43 -34.03 29.78
CA THR A 412 23.18 -33.60 30.97
C THR A 412 22.27 -33.62 32.19
N VAL A 413 22.72 -34.24 33.28
CA VAL A 413 22.03 -34.20 34.58
C VAL A 413 22.82 -33.29 35.52
N ARG A 414 22.14 -32.31 36.11
CA ARG A 414 22.71 -31.38 37.09
C ARG A 414 21.99 -31.50 38.43
N SER A 415 22.71 -31.28 39.52
CA SER A 415 22.10 -31.15 40.83
C SER A 415 21.24 -29.89 40.93
N ALA A 416 20.41 -29.79 41.98
CA ALA A 416 19.68 -28.56 42.32
C ALA A 416 20.57 -27.29 42.44
N LYS A 417 21.87 -27.45 42.69
CA LYS A 417 22.85 -26.35 42.75
C LYS A 417 23.56 -26.08 41.41
N GLY A 418 23.12 -26.72 40.32
CA GLY A 418 23.66 -26.54 38.96
C GLY A 418 24.94 -27.32 38.62
N LYS A 419 25.50 -28.08 39.58
CA LYS A 419 26.70 -28.92 39.35
C LYS A 419 26.35 -30.07 38.41
N VAL A 420 27.13 -30.25 37.34
CA VAL A 420 27.00 -31.41 36.45
C VAL A 420 27.32 -32.68 37.24
N LEU A 421 26.37 -33.60 37.30
CA LEU A 421 26.51 -34.89 37.96
C LEU A 421 26.81 -35.99 36.96
N ALA A 422 26.16 -35.96 35.80
CA ALA A 422 26.37 -36.93 34.74
C ALA A 422 26.10 -36.32 33.36
N THR A 423 26.70 -36.91 32.34
CA THR A 423 26.50 -36.52 30.94
C THR A 423 26.56 -37.78 30.08
N ALA A 424 25.64 -37.89 29.12
CA ALA A 424 25.59 -38.99 28.16
C ALA A 424 25.41 -38.45 26.74
N LYS A 425 26.03 -39.13 25.76
CA LYS A 425 25.84 -38.90 24.33
C LYS A 425 25.19 -40.13 23.71
N PRO A 426 23.86 -40.27 23.79
CA PRO A 426 23.18 -41.46 23.29
C PRO A 426 23.33 -41.60 21.78
N THR A 427 23.47 -42.84 21.32
CA THR A 427 23.44 -43.16 19.89
C THR A 427 22.01 -43.01 19.38
N LEU A 428 21.84 -42.28 18.28
CA LEU A 428 20.53 -42.05 17.67
C LEU A 428 20.19 -43.13 16.66
N ARG A 429 18.91 -43.54 16.62
CA ARG A 429 18.34 -44.40 15.57
C ARG A 429 17.07 -43.75 15.06
N GLY A 430 17.06 -43.27 13.82
CA GLY A 430 15.92 -42.54 13.24
C GLY A 430 15.50 -41.33 14.09
N GLY A 431 16.47 -40.52 14.54
CA GLY A 431 16.21 -39.36 15.40
C GLY A 431 15.85 -39.68 16.86
N HIS A 432 15.62 -40.95 17.21
CA HIS A 432 15.32 -41.37 18.57
C HIS A 432 16.59 -41.69 19.37
N GLY A 433 16.67 -41.18 20.61
CA GLY A 433 17.78 -41.43 21.54
C GLY A 433 17.29 -41.82 22.93
N VAL A 434 17.99 -42.76 23.57
CA VAL A 434 17.71 -43.21 24.95
C VAL A 434 19.00 -43.31 25.75
N THR A 435 18.97 -42.83 26.99
CA THR A 435 20.05 -43.02 27.97
C THR A 435 19.49 -43.26 29.37
N THR A 436 20.24 -43.96 30.21
CA THR A 436 19.87 -44.22 31.61
C THR A 436 21.02 -43.86 32.54
N PHE A 437 20.73 -43.12 33.61
CA PHE A 437 21.71 -42.73 34.63
C PHE A 437 21.45 -43.51 35.93
N ALA A 438 22.27 -44.52 36.23
CA ALA A 438 22.05 -45.48 37.33
C ALA A 438 22.41 -44.93 38.74
N ASP A 439 23.42 -44.05 38.83
CA ASP A 439 24.08 -43.69 40.09
C ASP A 439 23.88 -42.21 40.49
N LEU A 440 22.66 -41.69 40.33
CA LEU A 440 22.35 -40.33 40.76
C LEU A 440 22.09 -40.28 42.28
N PRO A 441 22.65 -39.30 43.02
CA PRO A 441 22.40 -39.15 44.44
C PRO A 441 20.94 -38.74 44.69
N PRO A 442 20.36 -39.02 45.88
CA PRO A 442 19.04 -38.55 46.23
C PRO A 442 18.92 -37.02 46.16
N GLY A 443 17.78 -36.54 45.69
CA GLY A 443 17.48 -35.11 45.56
C GLY A 443 16.88 -34.73 44.20
N THR A 444 16.67 -33.43 44.02
CA THR A 444 16.15 -32.85 42.77
C THR A 444 17.28 -32.62 41.77
N HIS A 445 17.06 -33.06 40.54
CA HIS A 445 17.98 -32.93 39.43
C HIS A 445 17.33 -32.23 38.25
N THR A 446 18.13 -31.45 37.53
CA THR A 446 17.76 -30.85 36.27
C THR A 446 18.34 -31.68 35.14
N VAL A 447 17.49 -32.16 34.24
CA VAL A 447 17.88 -32.93 33.06
C VAL A 447 17.74 -32.03 31.84
N THR A 448 18.83 -31.80 31.13
CA THR A 448 18.83 -31.03 29.89
C THR A 448 19.20 -31.93 28.73
N VAL A 449 18.36 -31.95 27.69
CA VAL A 449 18.65 -32.58 26.40
C VAL A 449 18.99 -31.45 25.42
N ASP A 450 20.22 -31.44 24.93
CA ASP A 450 20.77 -30.34 24.11
C ASP A 450 21.67 -30.89 23.00
N GLY A 451 21.99 -30.07 22.01
CA GLY A 451 22.99 -30.39 21.01
C GLY A 451 24.39 -30.59 21.59
N SER A 452 25.16 -31.52 21.02
CA SER A 452 26.51 -31.81 21.53
C SER A 452 27.57 -30.77 21.18
N ALA A 453 27.29 -29.85 20.25
CA ALA A 453 28.21 -28.81 19.81
C ALA A 453 27.66 -27.41 20.15
N PRO A 454 28.53 -26.42 20.45
CA PRO A 454 28.11 -25.04 20.69
C PRO A 454 27.35 -24.40 19.50
N SER A 455 27.59 -24.90 18.29
CA SER A 455 26.92 -24.48 17.06
C SER A 455 25.71 -25.34 16.71
N SER A 456 25.26 -26.21 17.62
CA SER A 456 24.11 -27.07 17.36
C SER A 456 22.84 -26.26 17.19
N LEU A 457 21.99 -26.72 16.28
CA LEU A 457 20.68 -26.12 16.03
C LEU A 457 19.58 -26.81 16.84
N VAL A 458 19.93 -27.82 17.65
CA VAL A 458 19.01 -28.47 18.59
C VAL A 458 18.56 -27.45 19.63
N ARG A 459 17.25 -27.22 19.74
CA ARG A 459 16.70 -26.40 20.84
C ARG A 459 16.75 -27.19 22.14
N PRO A 460 17.49 -26.73 23.15
CA PRO A 460 17.58 -27.46 24.40
C PRO A 460 16.21 -27.50 25.08
N ILE A 461 15.89 -28.67 25.61
CA ILE A 461 14.76 -28.83 26.52
C ILE A 461 15.28 -29.22 27.89
N THR A 462 14.62 -28.72 28.92
CA THR A 462 15.00 -28.95 30.30
C THR A 462 13.81 -29.46 31.08
N SER A 463 14.00 -30.56 31.80
CA SER A 463 13.03 -31.16 32.71
C SER A 463 13.64 -31.30 34.11
N THR A 464 12.78 -31.51 35.10
CA THR A 464 13.17 -31.74 36.50
C THR A 464 12.78 -33.15 36.90
N ALA A 465 13.71 -33.88 37.51
CA ALA A 465 13.48 -35.23 38.01
C ALA A 465 13.94 -35.35 39.46
N VAL A 466 13.18 -36.06 40.29
CA VAL A 466 13.53 -36.34 41.69
C VAL A 466 14.04 -37.76 41.81
N VAL A 467 15.22 -37.94 42.39
CA VAL A 467 15.73 -39.24 42.82
C VAL A 467 15.42 -39.40 44.30
N TRP A 468 14.47 -40.27 44.61
CA TRP A 468 14.05 -40.55 45.98
C TRP A 468 15.02 -41.54 46.65
N PRO A 469 15.45 -41.31 47.91
CA PRO A 469 16.34 -42.24 48.59
C PRO A 469 15.70 -43.62 48.74
N LYS A 470 16.52 -44.68 48.65
CA LYS A 470 16.03 -46.05 48.88
C LYS A 470 15.58 -46.18 50.34
N PRO A 471 14.43 -46.82 50.64
CA PRO A 471 14.03 -47.06 52.02
C PRO A 471 15.11 -47.88 52.74
N VAL A 472 15.52 -47.42 53.93
CA VAL A 472 16.37 -48.22 54.82
C VAL A 472 15.45 -49.28 55.43
N THR A 473 15.61 -50.54 55.01
CA THR A 473 14.94 -51.69 55.63
C THR A 473 15.62 -52.11 56.92
#